data_AF-A0A661GUQ6-F1
#
_entry.id   AF-A0A661GUQ6-F1
#
_cell.length_a   1.000
_cell.length_b   1.000
_cell.length_c   1.000
_cell.angle_alpha   90.00
_cell.angle_beta   90.00
_cell.angle_gamma   90.00
#
_symmetry.space_group_name_H-M   'P 1'
#
loop_
_entity.id
_entity.type
_entity.pdbx_description
1 polymer ?
#
loop_
_entity_poly.entity_id
_entity_poly.type
_entity_poly.pdbx_seq_one_letter_code
_entity_poly.pdbx_strand_id
1 'polypeptide(L)'
;MASFDRQFEVVRPSLDKLTRMSLEVADGRLLDPSNTAVVPFIDGEFAQEDATYKWVRAADFARPSSAILEWRGDTGVQASRKLSVLRVGGYEADTIVFDPALTTLGAAVQVGVVNNAASGSVNRAGLIASGGGLILGYITRVSASNGGRLRFLQTQV
;
A
#
# COMPACT_ATOMS: atom_id res chain seq x y z
N MET A 1 40.45 12.28 7.51
CA MET A 1 39.90 11.02 8.02
C MET A 1 38.46 10.93 7.51
N ALA A 2 38.13 9.96 6.65
CA ALA A 2 36.78 9.85 6.10
C ALA A 2 35.83 9.41 7.22
N SER A 3 34.97 10.31 7.67
CA SER A 3 33.83 9.96 8.51
C SER A 3 32.84 9.19 7.64
N PHE A 4 32.82 7.87 7.78
CA PHE A 4 31.70 7.07 7.32
C PHE A 4 30.55 7.33 8.28
N ASP A 5 29.81 8.40 8.02
CA ASP A 5 28.57 8.71 8.74
C ASP A 5 27.49 7.72 8.27
N ARG A 6 27.61 6.46 8.71
CA ARG A 6 26.55 5.46 8.56
C ARG A 6 25.46 5.80 9.58
N GLN A 7 24.68 6.84 9.28
CA GLN A 7 23.51 7.27 10.04
C GLN A 7 22.32 6.32 9.84
N PHE A 8 22.52 5.02 10.02
CA PHE A 8 21.43 4.07 10.13
C PHE A 8 21.77 3.07 11.23
N GLU A 9 21.31 3.39 12.44
CA GLU A 9 21.24 2.45 13.54
C GLU A 9 19.79 1.98 13.67
N VAL A 10 19.54 0.72 13.30
CA VAL A 10 18.24 0.10 13.48
C VAL A 10 18.13 -0.40 14.92
N VAL A 11 17.65 0.47 15.80
CA VAL A 11 17.63 0.24 17.26
C VAL A 11 16.61 -0.83 17.67
N ARG A 12 15.55 -1.06 16.89
CA ARG A 12 14.67 -2.24 16.98
C ARG A 12 13.97 -2.49 15.65
N PRO A 13 14.38 -3.49 14.85
CA PRO A 13 13.52 -3.95 13.79
C PRO A 13 12.46 -4.85 14.45
N SER A 14 11.25 -4.34 14.70
CA SER A 14 10.14 -5.25 14.97
C SER A 14 9.82 -5.96 13.65
N LEU A 15 10.55 -7.04 13.37
CA LEU A 15 10.41 -7.83 12.15
C LEU A 15 9.10 -8.63 12.11
N ASP A 16 8.39 -8.78 13.24
CA ASP A 16 7.20 -9.65 13.31
C ASP A 16 5.97 -8.97 13.90
N LYS A 17 5.62 -7.78 13.42
CA LYS A 17 4.24 -7.33 13.59
C LYS A 17 3.51 -7.53 12.28
N LEU A 18 2.92 -8.72 12.14
CA LEU A 18 1.64 -8.86 11.47
C LEU A 18 0.71 -7.82 12.08
N THR A 19 0.69 -6.64 11.47
CA THR A 19 -0.10 -5.52 11.97
C THR A 19 -1.48 -5.70 11.37
N ARG A 20 -2.44 -6.03 12.23
CA ARG A 20 -3.84 -5.96 11.88
C ARG A 20 -4.16 -4.50 11.58
N MET A 21 -4.46 -4.21 10.33
CA MET A 21 -4.85 -2.87 9.89
C MET A 21 -6.32 -2.89 9.53
N SER A 22 -7.07 -1.93 10.06
CA SER A 22 -8.50 -1.76 9.79
C SER A 22 -8.70 -0.59 8.83
N LEU A 23 -9.26 -0.86 7.66
CA LEU A 23 -9.40 0.10 6.56
C LEU A 23 -10.80 0.02 5.94
N GLU A 24 -11.32 1.14 5.46
CA GLU A 24 -12.71 1.26 5.01
C GLU A 24 -12.97 0.40 3.77
N VAL A 25 -14.17 -0.19 3.66
CA VAL A 25 -14.61 -0.90 2.45
C VAL A 25 -15.30 0.02 1.46
N ALA A 26 -15.12 -0.23 0.16
CA ALA A 26 -15.76 0.57 -0.87
C ALA A 26 -17.26 0.26 -0.95
N ASP A 27 -17.59 -1.04 -0.88
CA ASP A 27 -18.95 -1.53 -0.87
C ASP A 27 -19.37 -1.87 0.57
N GLY A 28 -20.19 -1.01 1.18
CA GLY A 28 -20.70 -1.21 2.53
C GLY A 28 -21.55 -2.47 2.71
N ARG A 29 -22.07 -3.06 1.64
CA ARG A 29 -22.82 -4.32 1.67
C ARG A 29 -21.95 -5.52 2.02
N LEU A 30 -20.63 -5.39 1.85
CA LEU A 30 -19.67 -6.43 2.21
C LEU A 30 -19.61 -6.67 3.73
N LEU A 31 -19.94 -5.66 4.53
CA LEU A 31 -19.89 -5.72 5.99
C LEU A 31 -21.28 -5.74 6.65
N ASP A 32 -22.34 -5.62 5.86
CA ASP A 32 -23.71 -5.51 6.36
C ASP A 32 -24.41 -6.88 6.31
N PRO A 33 -24.55 -7.57 7.46
CA PRO A 33 -25.20 -8.88 7.52
C PRO A 33 -26.73 -8.78 7.33
N SER A 34 -27.29 -7.58 7.43
CA SER A 34 -28.73 -7.33 7.32
C SER A 34 -29.16 -6.98 5.89
N ASN A 35 -28.20 -6.82 4.99
CA ASN A 35 -28.49 -6.49 3.60
C ASN A 35 -29.17 -7.67 2.89
N THR A 36 -30.21 -7.42 2.10
CA THR A 36 -30.85 -8.49 1.31
C THR A 36 -30.00 -8.96 0.13
N ALA A 37 -29.00 -8.16 -0.27
CA ALA A 37 -28.00 -8.49 -1.27
C ALA A 37 -26.59 -8.52 -0.66
N VAL A 38 -26.41 -9.25 0.46
CA VAL A 38 -25.08 -9.50 1.04
C VAL A 38 -24.18 -10.09 -0.04
N VAL A 39 -23.00 -9.50 -0.24
CA VAL A 39 -21.95 -10.08 -1.07
C VAL A 39 -20.95 -10.71 -0.09
N PRO A 40 -21.08 -12.00 0.27
CA PRO A 40 -20.24 -12.60 1.29
C PRO A 40 -18.79 -12.66 0.81
N PHE A 41 -17.85 -12.33 1.69
CA PHE A 41 -16.45 -12.67 1.48
C PHE A 41 -16.26 -14.17 1.74
N ILE A 42 -15.52 -14.83 0.87
CA ILE A 42 -15.14 -16.23 1.05
C ILE A 42 -13.84 -16.25 1.88
N ASP A 43 -13.73 -17.19 2.82
CA ASP A 43 -12.49 -17.35 3.59
C ASP A 43 -11.31 -17.60 2.66
N GLY A 44 -10.21 -16.87 2.88
CA GLY A 44 -9.03 -16.90 2.02
C GLY A 44 -9.12 -16.00 0.79
N GLU A 45 -10.19 -15.20 0.63
CA GLU A 45 -10.21 -14.14 -0.38
C GLU A 45 -9.21 -13.03 -0.06
N PHE A 46 -8.67 -12.48 -1.13
CA PHE A 46 -7.76 -11.34 -1.09
C PHE A 46 -8.54 -10.07 -1.42
N ALA A 47 -8.20 -8.99 -0.71
CA ALA A 47 -8.70 -7.66 -1.01
C ALA A 47 -7.56 -6.84 -1.63
N GLN A 48 -7.90 -5.79 -2.38
CA GLN A 48 -6.97 -4.77 -2.86
C GLN A 48 -7.54 -3.37 -2.58
N GLU A 49 -6.68 -2.36 -2.47
CA GLU A 49 -7.13 -0.96 -2.37
C GLU A 49 -7.61 -0.44 -3.74
N ASP A 50 -8.72 0.30 -3.74
CA ASP A 50 -9.20 1.04 -4.91
C ASP A 50 -8.60 2.46 -4.98
N ALA A 51 -8.96 3.20 -6.03
CA ALA A 51 -8.49 4.57 -6.24
C ALA A 51 -8.96 5.57 -5.16
N THR A 52 -9.92 5.18 -4.32
CA THR A 52 -10.50 5.99 -3.23
C THR A 52 -10.01 5.59 -1.84
N TYR A 53 -9.01 4.71 -1.73
CA TYR A 53 -8.46 4.18 -0.47
C TYR A 53 -9.43 3.31 0.30
N LYS A 54 -10.28 2.61 -0.43
CA LYS A 54 -11.21 1.66 0.15
C LYS A 54 -10.91 0.26 -0.35
N TRP A 55 -11.13 -0.73 0.50
CA TRP A 55 -10.95 -2.12 0.13
C TRP A 55 -12.07 -2.57 -0.78
N VAL A 56 -11.66 -3.18 -1.87
CA VAL A 56 -12.49 -3.93 -2.80
C VAL A 56 -11.96 -5.35 -2.88
N ARG A 57 -12.77 -6.28 -3.39
CA ARG A 57 -12.28 -7.62 -3.75
C ARG A 57 -11.14 -7.48 -4.76
N ALA A 58 -10.09 -8.27 -4.56
CA ALA A 58 -9.02 -8.35 -5.54
C ALA A 58 -9.57 -8.90 -6.86
N ALA A 59 -9.42 -8.13 -7.93
CA ALA A 59 -9.81 -8.53 -9.29
C ALA A 59 -8.62 -8.44 -10.27
N ASP A 60 -7.50 -7.84 -9.83
CA ASP A 60 -6.32 -7.60 -10.63
C ASP A 60 -5.11 -8.22 -9.92
N PHE A 61 -4.66 -9.38 -10.41
CA PHE A 61 -3.52 -10.12 -9.85
C PHE A 61 -2.19 -9.36 -9.97
N ALA A 62 -2.12 -8.28 -10.76
CA ALA A 62 -0.93 -7.45 -10.87
C ALA A 62 -0.83 -6.40 -9.75
N ARG A 63 -1.89 -6.22 -8.95
CA ARG A 63 -1.90 -5.27 -7.83
C ARG A 63 -1.59 -5.97 -6.51
N PRO A 64 -0.92 -5.28 -5.57
CA PRO A 64 -0.77 -5.78 -4.22
C PRO A 64 -2.14 -6.08 -3.60
N SER A 65 -2.29 -7.29 -3.10
CA SER A 65 -3.50 -7.74 -2.44
C SER A 65 -3.17 -8.36 -1.09
N SER A 66 -4.01 -8.14 -0.10
CA SER A 66 -3.82 -8.62 1.27
C SER A 66 -4.88 -9.66 1.61
N ALA A 67 -4.47 -10.70 2.34
CA ALA A 67 -5.40 -11.69 2.86
C ALA A 67 -6.31 -11.05 3.91
N ILE A 68 -7.61 -11.32 3.82
CA ILE A 68 -8.59 -10.84 4.79
C ILE A 68 -8.48 -11.70 6.07
N LEU A 69 -8.52 -11.04 7.23
CA LEU A 69 -8.60 -11.67 8.54
C LEU A 69 -9.91 -11.25 9.21
N GLU A 70 -11.02 -11.89 8.84
CA GLU A 70 -12.29 -11.63 9.50
C GLU A 70 -12.55 -12.62 10.63
N TRP A 71 -13.02 -12.09 11.76
CA TRP A 71 -13.64 -12.86 12.82
C TRP A 71 -15.14 -12.81 12.57
N ARG A 72 -15.72 -13.91 12.07
CA ARG A 72 -17.16 -13.97 11.81
C ARG A 72 -17.93 -13.62 13.09
N GLY A 73 -18.81 -12.62 12.99
CA GLY A 73 -19.65 -12.17 14.11
C GLY A 73 -19.08 -11.05 14.98
N ASP A 74 -17.94 -10.45 14.63
CA ASP A 74 -17.41 -9.26 15.32
C ASP A 74 -18.20 -7.99 14.95
N THR A 75 -18.99 -7.47 15.89
CA THR A 75 -19.82 -6.27 15.70
C THR A 75 -18.99 -4.97 15.66
N GLY A 76 -17.73 -4.99 16.13
CA GLY A 76 -16.82 -3.84 16.06
C GLY A 76 -16.39 -3.51 14.62
N VAL A 77 -16.27 -4.54 13.78
CA VAL A 77 -16.00 -4.40 12.33
C VAL A 77 -17.18 -3.69 11.64
N GLN A 78 -18.42 -4.01 12.03
CA GLN A 78 -19.64 -3.42 11.48
C GLN A 78 -19.77 -1.94 11.87
N ALA A 79 -19.57 -1.62 13.15
CA ALA A 79 -19.67 -0.25 13.65
C ALA A 79 -18.61 0.67 13.03
N SER A 80 -17.41 0.15 12.77
CA SER A 80 -16.30 0.92 12.19
C SER A 80 -16.29 0.96 10.67
N ARG A 81 -17.07 0.09 10.00
CA ARG A 81 -17.07 -0.10 8.54
C ARG A 81 -15.69 -0.38 7.96
N LYS A 82 -14.86 -1.13 8.68
CA LYS A 82 -13.46 -1.38 8.33
C LYS A 82 -13.13 -2.86 8.32
N LEU A 83 -12.51 -3.34 7.23
CA LEU A 83 -11.97 -4.70 7.13
C LEU A 83 -10.60 -4.79 7.77
N SER A 84 -10.36 -5.92 8.44
CA SER A 84 -9.05 -6.29 8.96
C SER A 84 -8.29 -7.13 7.94
N VAL A 85 -7.10 -6.68 7.56
CA VAL A 85 -6.24 -7.39 6.61
C VAL A 85 -4.92 -7.79 7.25
N LEU A 86 -4.36 -8.91 6.80
CA LEU A 86 -3.00 -9.34 7.13
C LEU A 86 -2.01 -8.57 6.26
N ARG A 87 -1.20 -7.69 6.86
CA ARG A 87 -0.12 -6.99 6.17
C ARG A 87 1.22 -7.59 6.59
N VAL A 88 1.93 -8.21 5.65
CA VAL A 88 3.22 -8.89 5.91
C VAL A 88 4.37 -7.91 5.73
N GLY A 89 5.10 -7.62 6.81
CA GLY A 89 6.49 -7.13 6.82
C GLY A 89 6.83 -5.82 6.10
N GLY A 90 5.87 -5.18 5.44
CA GLY A 90 6.09 -3.99 4.62
C GLY A 90 5.77 -2.68 5.32
N TYR A 91 6.45 -1.61 4.94
CA TYR A 91 6.07 -0.25 5.33
C TYR A 91 5.42 0.48 4.15
N GLU A 92 4.61 1.48 4.49
CA GLU A 92 4.06 2.42 3.53
C GLU A 92 4.66 3.81 3.75
N ALA A 93 5.11 4.45 2.68
CA ALA A 93 5.65 5.80 2.76
C ALA A 93 5.14 6.69 1.63
N ASP A 94 4.87 7.94 1.97
CA ASP A 94 4.61 9.01 1.02
C ASP A 94 5.94 9.68 0.63
N THR A 95 6.19 9.85 -0.67
CA THR A 95 7.38 10.53 -1.19
C THR A 95 7.04 11.55 -2.26
N ILE A 96 7.80 12.65 -2.29
CA ILE A 96 7.76 13.66 -3.35
C ILE A 96 8.83 13.42 -4.44
N VAL A 97 9.75 12.48 -4.20
CA VAL A 97 10.88 12.18 -5.09
C VAL A 97 10.55 10.94 -5.90
N PHE A 98 9.71 11.12 -6.92
CA PHE A 98 9.27 10.08 -7.83
C PHE A 98 9.11 10.64 -9.26
N ASP A 99 9.21 9.76 -10.25
CA ASP A 99 8.94 10.06 -11.65
C ASP A 99 7.45 10.36 -11.85
N PRO A 100 7.07 11.56 -12.35
CA PRO A 100 5.68 11.93 -12.61
C PRO A 100 4.92 10.96 -13.53
N ALA A 101 5.62 10.16 -14.34
CA ALA A 101 5.01 9.13 -15.17
C ALA A 101 4.36 7.98 -14.36
N LEU A 102 4.69 7.86 -13.07
CA LEU A 102 4.10 6.89 -12.14
C LEU A 102 2.66 7.25 -11.78
N THR A 103 1.76 6.95 -12.71
CA THR A 103 0.33 7.27 -12.65
C THR A 103 -0.56 6.04 -12.45
N THR A 104 0.03 4.86 -12.39
CA THR A 104 -0.69 3.58 -12.31
C THR A 104 -0.60 2.99 -10.91
N LEU A 105 -1.76 2.73 -10.31
CA LEU A 105 -1.87 2.04 -9.03
C LEU A 105 -1.45 0.57 -9.20
N GLY A 106 -0.66 0.06 -8.27
CA GLY A 106 -0.10 -1.29 -8.30
C GLY A 106 1.18 -1.44 -9.16
N ALA A 107 1.67 -0.40 -9.82
CA ALA A 107 2.90 -0.52 -10.59
C ALA A 107 4.11 -0.80 -9.68
N ALA A 108 4.96 -1.74 -10.09
CA ALA A 108 6.21 -2.05 -9.41
C ALA A 108 7.19 -0.88 -9.56
N VAL A 109 7.86 -0.52 -8.46
CA VAL A 109 8.82 0.58 -8.41
C VAL A 109 10.22 0.10 -8.05
N GLN A 110 11.21 0.82 -8.56
CA GLN A 110 12.63 0.67 -8.24
C GLN A 110 13.25 2.04 -7.98
N VAL A 111 14.45 2.07 -7.40
CA VAL A 111 15.21 3.32 -7.26
C VAL A 111 15.90 3.64 -8.58
N GLY A 112 15.74 4.89 -9.02
CA GLY A 112 16.41 5.44 -10.19
C GLY A 112 16.65 6.94 -10.04
N VAL A 113 17.11 7.59 -11.10
CA VAL A 113 17.33 9.04 -11.12
C VAL A 113 16.03 9.73 -11.50
N VAL A 114 15.55 10.62 -10.63
CA VAL A 114 14.35 11.43 -10.82
C VAL A 114 14.76 12.89 -10.89
N ASN A 115 14.26 13.59 -11.91
CA ASN A 115 14.28 15.04 -11.97
C ASN A 115 12.83 15.54 -11.90
N ASN A 116 12.42 16.01 -10.73
CA ASN A 116 11.06 16.48 -10.50
C ASN A 116 11.08 17.96 -10.08
N ALA A 117 10.31 18.79 -10.79
CA ALA A 117 10.16 20.22 -10.51
C ALA A 117 9.65 20.50 -9.09
N ALA A 118 8.77 19.63 -8.55
CA ALA A 118 8.30 19.72 -7.18
C ALA A 118 9.40 19.49 -6.13
N SER A 119 10.56 18.96 -6.54
CA SER A 119 11.74 18.73 -5.70
C SER A 119 12.91 19.67 -6.02
N GLY A 120 12.64 20.76 -6.75
CA GLY A 120 13.62 21.78 -7.13
C GLY A 120 14.38 21.48 -8.43
N SER A 121 13.89 20.58 -9.28
CA SER A 121 14.48 20.23 -10.58
C SER A 121 15.93 19.71 -10.54
N VAL A 122 16.33 19.15 -9.39
CA VAL A 122 17.65 18.53 -9.21
C VAL A 122 17.52 17.03 -9.40
N ASN A 123 18.51 16.42 -10.06
CA ASN A 123 18.59 14.96 -10.16
C ASN A 123 18.80 14.34 -8.77
N ARG A 124 17.86 13.50 -8.34
CA ARG A 124 17.89 12.81 -7.05
C ARG A 124 17.66 11.31 -7.26
N ALA A 125 18.13 10.49 -6.32
CA ALA A 125 17.67 9.10 -6.23
C ALA A 125 16.20 9.11 -5.78
N GLY A 126 15.32 8.53 -6.58
CA GLY A 126 13.87 8.53 -6.37
C GLY A 126 13.22 7.29 -6.95
N LEU A 127 11.89 7.23 -6.86
CA LEU A 127 11.14 6.10 -7.39
C LEU A 127 10.85 6.27 -8.88
N ILE A 128 11.16 5.24 -9.66
CA ILE A 128 10.83 5.12 -11.07
C ILE A 128 10.09 3.80 -11.33
N ALA A 129 9.46 3.66 -12.49
CA ALA A 129 8.84 2.39 -12.89
C ALA A 129 9.90 1.28 -12.97
N SER A 130 9.54 0.07 -12.51
CA SER A 130 10.43 -1.09 -12.62
C SER A 130 10.66 -1.45 -14.09
N GLY A 131 11.93 -1.54 -14.47
CA GLY A 131 12.38 -1.96 -15.79
C GLY A 131 13.03 -3.35 -15.80
N GLY A 132 12.77 -4.17 -14.78
CA GLY A 132 13.41 -5.49 -14.60
C GLY A 132 14.57 -5.52 -13.60
N GLY A 133 14.80 -4.43 -12.86
CA GLY A 133 15.71 -4.38 -11.72
C GLY A 133 15.08 -4.90 -10.43
N LEU A 134 15.74 -4.60 -9.29
CA LEU A 134 15.21 -4.94 -7.97
C LEU A 134 13.90 -4.18 -7.72
N ILE A 135 12.80 -4.92 -7.59
CA ILE A 135 11.51 -4.36 -7.17
C ILE A 135 11.62 -4.01 -5.70
N LEU A 136 11.49 -2.72 -5.38
CA LEU A 136 11.49 -2.22 -4.01
C LEU A 136 10.09 -2.22 -3.40
N GLY A 137 9.07 -2.25 -4.23
CA GLY A 137 7.68 -2.20 -3.77
C GLY A 137 6.73 -1.89 -4.90
N TYR A 138 5.51 -1.53 -4.52
CA TYR A 138 4.41 -1.26 -5.43
C TYR A 138 3.67 0.01 -5.05
N ILE A 139 3.18 0.75 -6.04
CA ILE A 139 2.40 1.97 -5.81
C ILE A 139 1.06 1.61 -5.18
N THR A 140 0.79 2.10 -3.98
CA THR A 140 -0.54 2.01 -3.36
C THR A 140 -1.32 3.29 -3.54
N ARG A 141 -0.65 4.41 -3.86
CA ARG A 141 -1.32 5.69 -4.13
C ARG A 141 -0.61 6.55 -5.16
N VAL A 142 -1.36 6.97 -6.17
CA VAL A 142 -0.88 7.88 -7.21
C VAL A 142 -0.91 9.33 -6.74
N SER A 143 0.01 10.14 -7.25
CA SER A 143 0.21 11.53 -6.78
C SER A 143 -1.00 12.42 -6.95
N ALA A 144 -1.75 12.26 -8.05
CA ALA A 144 -2.97 12.99 -8.36
C ALA A 144 -4.02 12.85 -7.26
N SER A 145 -4.02 11.71 -6.57
CA SER A 145 -5.01 11.39 -5.55
C SER A 145 -4.44 11.53 -4.13
N ASN A 146 -3.26 12.14 -3.94
CA ASN A 146 -2.53 12.21 -2.66
C ASN A 146 -1.80 13.54 -2.43
N GLY A 147 -2.40 14.66 -2.86
CA GLY A 147 -1.80 15.98 -2.66
C GLY A 147 -0.40 16.11 -3.26
N GLY A 148 -0.13 15.44 -4.39
CA GLY A 148 1.14 15.49 -5.10
C GLY A 148 2.23 14.54 -4.60
N ARG A 149 1.92 13.62 -3.67
CA ARG A 149 2.89 12.62 -3.14
C ARG A 149 2.59 11.23 -3.67
N LEU A 150 3.60 10.45 -4.01
CA LEU A 150 3.41 9.04 -4.33
C LEU A 150 3.46 8.21 -3.05
N ARG A 151 2.48 7.33 -2.83
CA ARG A 151 2.58 6.30 -1.77
C ARG A 151 2.96 4.97 -2.39
N PHE A 152 3.91 4.29 -1.76
CA PHE A 152 4.28 2.95 -2.13
C PHE A 152 4.34 2.05 -0.89
N LEU A 153 4.00 0.79 -1.08
CA LEU A 153 4.24 -0.30 -0.15
C LEU A 153 5.59 -0.91 -0.48
N GLN A 154 6.55 -0.85 0.43
CA GLN A 154 7.74 -1.69 0.33
C GLN A 154 7.36 -3.12 0.72
N THR A 155 7.51 -4.08 -0.18
CA THR A 155 7.36 -5.50 0.15
C THR A 155 8.74 -6.06 0.49
N GLN A 156 8.86 -6.78 1.61
CA GLN A 156 10.03 -7.63 1.82
C GLN A 156 10.06 -8.66 0.69
N VAL A 157 11.19 -8.74 -0.01
CA VAL A 157 11.51 -9.85 -0.92
C VAL A 157 11.87 -11.06 -0.08
#